data_AF-A0A2W1NA10-F1
#
_entry.id   AF-A0A2W1NA10-F1
#
_cell.length_a   1.000
_cell.length_b   1.000
_cell.length_c   1.000
_cell.angle_alpha   90.00
_cell.angle_beta   90.00
_cell.angle_gamma   90.00
#
_symmetry.space_group_name_H-M   'P 1'
#
loop_
_entity.id
_entity.type
_entity.pdbx_description
1 polymer ?
#
loop_
_entity_poly.entity_id
_entity_poly.type
_entity_poly.pdbx_seq_one_letter_code
_entity_poly.pdbx_strand_id
1 'polypeptide(L)' 'MIPSRQDPMRTKLNHFKKLSIAEKRVFDAIANGDAPSQDVGKLADVCHLSDLQVNIALKLLTYKDLLPHKMTD' A
#
# COMPACT_ATOMS: atom_id res chain seq x y z
N MET A 1 14.32 13.18 -36.99
CA MET A 1 14.54 13.21 -35.53
C MET A 1 13.17 13.07 -34.87
N ILE A 2 12.89 11.91 -34.25
CA ILE A 2 11.58 11.61 -33.65
C ILE A 2 11.70 11.94 -32.15
N PRO A 3 10.86 12.83 -31.57
CA PRO A 3 10.90 13.07 -30.14
C PRO A 3 10.32 11.85 -29.40
N SER A 4 11.11 11.30 -28.49
CA SER A 4 10.75 10.18 -27.62
C SER A 4 9.46 10.46 -26.86
N ARG A 5 8.52 9.51 -26.95
CA ARG A 5 7.32 9.43 -26.12
C ARG A 5 7.71 9.63 -24.65
N GLN A 6 7.22 10.71 -24.04
CA GLN A 6 7.26 10.86 -22.60
C GLN A 6 6.35 9.79 -21.99
N ASP A 7 6.92 8.85 -21.24
CA ASP A 7 6.18 7.94 -20.36
C ASP A 7 5.82 8.68 -19.05
N PRO A 8 4.56 9.09 -18.82
CA PRO A 8 4.16 9.81 -17.60
C PRO A 8 4.14 8.95 -16.34
N MET A 9 4.52 7.67 -16.42
CA MET A 9 4.42 6.72 -15.30
C MET A 9 5.65 6.62 -14.40
N ARG A 10 6.78 7.23 -14.76
CA ARG A 10 8.01 7.16 -13.93
C ARG A 10 8.11 8.24 -12.86
N THR A 11 7.44 9.38 -13.01
CA THR A 11 7.56 10.50 -12.05
C THR A 11 6.82 10.25 -10.73
N LYS A 12 5.89 9.29 -10.66
CA LYS A 12 5.22 8.93 -9.40
C LYS A 12 6.10 8.10 -8.46
N LEU A 13 7.24 7.56 -8.91
CA LEU A 13 8.08 6.67 -8.10
C LEU A 13 9.06 7.39 -7.15
N ASN A 14 9.29 8.70 -7.31
CA ASN A 14 10.24 9.44 -6.48
C ASN A 14 9.62 10.08 -5.22
N HIS A 15 8.33 9.82 -4.93
CA HIS A 15 7.67 10.22 -3.67
C HIS A 15 7.62 9.07 -2.64
N PHE A 16 8.39 7.99 -2.82
CA PHE A 16 8.27 6.76 -2.02
C PHE A 16 9.22 6.63 -0.83
N LYS A 17 9.74 7.74 -0.27
CA LYS A 17 10.53 7.69 0.98
C LYS A 17 9.74 7.99 2.25
N LYS A 18 8.45 8.33 2.13
CA LYS A 18 7.52 8.46 3.26
C LYS A 18 6.38 7.48 3.06
N LEU A 19 6.03 6.71 4.08
CA LEU A 19 4.75 6.00 4.08
C LEU A 19 3.65 7.04 3.92
N SER A 20 2.77 6.84 2.96
CA SER A 20 1.53 7.58 2.87
C SER A 20 0.72 7.36 4.15
N ILE A 21 -0.09 8.33 4.55
CA ILE A 21 -0.91 8.25 5.78
C ILE A 21 -1.76 6.97 5.78
N ALA A 22 -2.27 6.56 4.62
CA ALA A 22 -3.01 5.32 4.43
C ALA A 22 -2.16 4.08 4.72
N GLU A 23 -0.93 4.00 4.21
CA GLU A 23 -0.02 2.88 4.48
C GLU A 23 0.32 2.79 5.96
N LYS A 24 0.56 3.94 6.61
CA LYS A 24 0.84 3.96 8.05
C LYS A 24 -0.35 3.46 8.85
N ARG A 25 -1.58 3.92 8.56
CA ARG A 25 -2.79 3.47 9.26
C ARG A 25 -3.05 1.98 9.08
N VAL A 26 -2.94 1.48 7.84
CA VAL A 26 -3.13 0.06 7.54
C VAL A 26 -2.07 -0.78 8.25
N PHE A 27 -0.80 -0.35 8.23
CA PHE A 27 0.26 -1.02 8.95
C PHE A 27 0.02 -1.04 10.46
N ASP A 28 -0.37 0.09 11.05
CA ASP A 28 -0.66 0.22 12.49
C ASP A 28 -1.83 -0.68 12.90
N ALA A 29 -2.91 -0.70 12.13
CA ALA A 29 -4.07 -1.58 12.38
C ALA A 29 -3.70 -3.07 12.31
N ILE A 30 -2.81 -3.46 11.39
CA ILE A 30 -2.32 -4.84 11.30
C ILE A 30 -1.38 -5.15 12.47
N ALA A 31 -0.46 -4.25 12.80
CA ALA A 31 0.51 -4.42 13.87
C ALA A 31 -0.14 -4.47 15.26
N ASN A 32 -1.19 -3.70 15.48
CA ASN A 32 -1.98 -3.71 16.72
C ASN A 32 -2.95 -4.91 16.80
N GLY A 33 -3.14 -5.65 15.70
CA GLY A 33 -4.04 -6.80 15.65
C GLY A 33 -5.54 -6.45 15.52
N ASP A 34 -5.88 -5.21 15.19
CA ASP A 34 -7.26 -4.77 14.96
C ASP A 34 -7.91 -5.54 13.78
N ALA A 35 -7.14 -5.74 12.71
CA ALA A 35 -7.60 -6.45 11.52
C ALA A 35 -6.47 -7.25 10.86
N PRO A 36 -6.75 -8.46 10.36
CA PRO A 36 -5.78 -9.23 9.60
C PRO A 36 -5.52 -8.56 8.23
N SER A 37 -4.30 -8.68 7.72
CA SER A 37 -3.89 -8.12 6.42
C SER A 37 -4.68 -8.66 5.22
N GLN A 38 -5.39 -9.78 5.40
CA GLN A 38 -6.25 -10.39 4.38
C GLN A 38 -7.66 -9.77 4.34
N ASP A 39 -8.10 -9.12 5.42
CA ASP A 39 -9.45 -8.58 5.54
C ASP A 39 -9.47 -7.09 5.22
N VAL A 40 -9.51 -6.81 3.92
CA VAL A 40 -9.50 -5.44 3.37
C VAL A 40 -10.69 -4.64 3.85
N GLY A 41 -11.87 -5.27 3.99
CA GLY A 41 -13.09 -4.61 4.44
C GLY A 41 -12.98 -4.15 5.89
N LYS A 42 -12.48 -5.02 6.77
CA LYS A 42 -12.24 -4.66 8.17
C LYS A 42 -11.14 -3.59 8.29
N LEU A 43 -10.09 -3.67 7.48
CA LEU A 43 -9.05 -2.63 7.44
C LEU A 43 -9.58 -1.29 6.92
N ALA A 44 -10.48 -1.30 5.94
CA ALA A 44 -11.14 -0.12 5.41
C ALA A 44 -11.98 0.57 6.49
N ASP A 45 -12.73 -0.21 7.26
CA ASP A 45 -13.54 0.27 8.38
C ASP A 45 -12.67 0.87 9.50
N VAL A 46 -11.71 0.10 10.01
CA VAL A 46 -10.80 0.53 11.10
C VAL A 46 -9.95 1.74 10.71
N CYS A 47 -9.44 1.77 9.47
CA CYS A 47 -8.58 2.87 9.03
C CYS A 47 -9.37 4.08 8.53
N HIS A 48 -10.70 3.96 8.38
CA HIS A 48 -11.59 4.89 7.68
C HIS A 48 -11.07 5.24 6.28
N LEU A 49 -10.72 4.22 5.51
CA LEU A 49 -10.19 4.31 4.15
C LEU A 49 -11.10 3.58 3.17
N SER A 50 -11.05 3.93 1.88
CA SER A 50 -11.72 3.12 0.86
C SER A 50 -10.98 1.82 0.61
N ASP A 51 -11.69 0.76 0.21
CA ASP A 51 -11.12 -0.54 -0.14
C ASP A 51 -9.98 -0.45 -1.16
N LEU A 52 -10.11 0.49 -2.11
CA LEU A 52 -9.06 0.78 -3.09
C LEU A 52 -7.78 1.32 -2.43
N GLN A 53 -7.91 2.23 -1.46
CA GLN A 53 -6.77 2.79 -0.75
C GLN A 53 -6.10 1.75 0.13
N VAL A 54 -6.87 0.88 0.77
CA VAL A 54 -6.35 -0.25 1.56
C VAL A 54 -5.61 -1.24 0.65
N ASN A 55 -6.17 -1.59 -0.51
CA ASN A 55 -5.50 -2.47 -1.47
C ASN A 55 -4.19 -1.89 -1.99
N ILE A 56 -4.17 -0.60 -2.31
CA ILE A 56 -2.95 0.08 -2.72
C ILE A 56 -1.94 0.09 -1.56
N ALA A 57 -2.38 0.42 -0.35
CA ALA A 57 -1.54 0.45 0.84
C ALA A 57 -0.92 -0.91 1.15
N LEU A 58 -1.70 -1.99 1.12
CA LEU A 58 -1.21 -3.35 1.29
C LEU A 58 -0.16 -3.70 0.23
N LYS A 59 -0.43 -3.43 -1.05
CA LYS A 59 0.55 -3.68 -2.13
C LYS A 59 1.85 -2.91 -1.92
N LEU A 60 1.76 -1.66 -1.48
CA LEU A 60 2.94 -0.83 -1.21
C LEU A 60 3.71 -1.30 0.02
N LEU A 61 3.02 -1.69 1.09
CA LEU A 61 3.62 -2.26 2.30
C LEU A 61 4.32 -3.59 2.01
N THR A 62 3.70 -4.45 1.20
CA THR A 62 4.31 -5.69 0.70
C THR A 62 5.53 -5.41 -0.17
N TYR A 63 5.46 -4.41 -1.07
CA TYR A 63 6.61 -4.02 -1.90
C TYR A 63 7.78 -3.46 -1.07
N LYS A 64 7.48 -2.89 0.10
CA LYS A 64 8.46 -2.37 1.05
C LYS A 64 8.97 -3.41 2.04
N ASP A 65 8.56 -4.68 1.91
CA ASP A 65 8.87 -5.79 2.82
C ASP A 65 8.42 -5.54 4.28
N LEU A 66 7.48 -4.61 4.48
CA LEU A 66 6.97 -4.25 5.81
C LEU A 66 5.85 -5.17 6.28
N LEU A 67 5.18 -5.85 5.34
CA LEU A 67 4.24 -6.91 5.64
C LEU A 67 4.81 -8.22 5.13
N PRO A 68 4.72 -9.31 5.91
CA PRO A 68 5.16 -10.61 5.44
C PRO A 68 4.38 -10.94 4.18
N HIS A 69 5.09 -11.03 3.05
CA HIS A 69 4.58 -11.69 1.87
C HIS A 69 4.30 -13.11 2.35
N LYS A 70 3.03 -13.49 2.55
CA LYS A 70 2.68 -14.91 2.66
C LYS A 70 2.97 -15.51 1.28
N MET A 71 4.24 -15.81 1.03
CA MET A 71 4.63 -16.91 0.17
C MET A 71 4.12 -18.15 0.91
N THR A 72 2.92 -18.55 0.55
CA THR A 72 2.42 -19.90 0.80
C THR A 72 3.41 -20.83 0.12
N ASP A 73 4.26 -21.48 0.90
CA ASP A 73 4.95 -22.72 0.52
C ASP A 73 3.93 -23.87 0.56
#